data_AF-A0A8T2JEL5-F1
#
_entry.id   AF-A0A8T2JEL5-F1
#
_cell.length_a   1.000
_cell.length_b   1.000
_cell.length_c   1.000
_cell.angle_alpha   90.00
_cell.angle_beta   90.00
_cell.angle_gamma   90.00
#
_symmetry.space_group_name_H-M   'P 1'
#
loop_
_entity.id
_entity.type
_entity.pdbx_description
1 polymer ?
#
loop_
_entity_poly.entity_id
_entity_poly.type
_entity_poly.pdbx_seq_one_letter_code
_entity_poly.pdbx_strand_id
1 'polypeptide(L)'
;MGDIIICLKAKLWLAKRDNPCLVTRATYINVMNLFICKSELIKTKEHFTFFNEVCIFCDGNLLEDIPHTSAVPGLPQYTQSLSQLILSVLTLSAKFGSSDIGSFGLTNLASLPRMVERMLRSDFHEVRLLALRSLTEWLEPGGTRKYLFSEAEKIVVEMLLMEKHPECLCQVLTVHYKLGADDLLLKVKHHLRIEPKDFLNRVLKLASTASHSVEIQSSALKLSTELVVTLVGKDRKDVKSELQDWITLTVQCCEDDQQCEVKLAAAQMLLKFAPYFLTNNLLILELSDTLLLWKCIFQLLQSEDPGVRDTTADIIRVYHTQTKTEFPFCMVSPPMALDLALKVLCELLQQWKQLPAGILIALQWLLGEDSLGDLETIKMVEEDFLFEKGEANFWAEKLIYIRSLSKHLRKLIESSPSTLPSKEQLTDLSRTACKRSERIQRLMCDLPPTPEFLKNTEYTRLLIEKERTLECLKMVALLQTWV
;
A
#
# COMPACT_ATOMS: atom_id res chain seq x y z
N MET A 1 35.75 -22.80 17.37
CA MET A 1 34.29 -23.02 17.25
C MET A 1 33.85 -24.38 17.79
N GLY A 2 34.59 -25.48 17.58
CA GLY A 2 34.28 -26.80 18.18
C GLY A 2 34.12 -26.77 19.71
N ASP A 3 34.98 -26.02 20.42
CA ASP A 3 34.88 -25.85 21.88
C ASP A 3 33.54 -25.24 22.35
N ILE A 4 32.97 -24.33 21.55
CA ILE A 4 31.69 -23.68 21.84
C ILE A 4 30.55 -24.69 21.69
N ILE A 5 30.57 -25.53 20.65
CA ILE A 5 29.56 -26.57 20.43
C ILE A 5 29.59 -27.58 21.57
N ILE A 6 30.77 -28.04 21.98
CA ILE A 6 30.93 -28.98 23.10
C ILE A 6 30.34 -28.37 24.38
N CYS A 7 30.62 -27.10 24.65
CA CYS A 7 30.05 -26.37 25.79
C CYS A 7 28.52 -26.25 25.70
N LEU A 8 27.97 -25.95 24.52
CA LEU A 8 26.52 -25.90 24.33
C LEU A 8 25.91 -27.28 24.58
N LYS A 9 26.42 -28.34 23.96
CA LYS A 9 25.92 -29.71 24.18
C LYS A 9 25.89 -30.11 25.66
N ALA A 10 26.98 -29.84 26.38
CA ALA A 10 27.08 -30.14 27.81
C ALA A 10 26.05 -29.40 28.68
N LYS A 11 25.46 -28.31 28.17
CA LYS A 11 24.50 -27.47 28.88
C LYS A 11 23.07 -27.54 28.32
N LEU A 12 22.79 -28.45 27.38
CA LEU A 12 21.47 -28.60 26.76
C LEU A 12 20.35 -28.86 27.77
N TRP A 13 20.66 -29.49 28.91
CA TRP A 13 19.72 -29.72 30.01
C TRP A 13 19.09 -28.42 30.55
N LEU A 14 19.76 -27.27 30.40
CA LEU A 14 19.24 -25.97 30.84
C LEU A 14 17.96 -25.55 30.11
N ALA A 15 17.72 -26.04 28.88
CA ALA A 15 16.50 -25.80 28.13
C ALA A 15 15.40 -26.86 28.35
N LYS A 16 15.74 -27.99 28.99
CA LYS A 16 14.83 -29.11 29.24
C LYS A 16 14.04 -28.90 30.54
N ARG A 17 13.04 -29.75 30.76
CA ARG A 17 12.19 -29.77 31.96
C ARG A 17 12.97 -30.02 33.26
N ASP A 18 14.14 -30.62 33.17
CA ASP A 18 15.05 -30.81 34.31
C ASP A 18 15.39 -29.46 34.99
N ASN A 19 15.32 -28.36 34.23
CA ASN A 19 15.38 -27.02 34.76
C ASN A 19 13.97 -26.47 35.05
N PRO A 20 13.60 -26.24 36.32
CA PRO A 20 12.27 -25.72 36.65
C PRO A 20 12.07 -24.25 36.23
N CYS A 21 13.14 -23.51 35.97
CA CYS A 21 13.06 -22.08 35.65
C CYS A 21 12.81 -21.86 34.16
N LEU A 22 11.59 -21.45 33.81
CA LEU A 22 11.19 -21.13 32.43
C LEU A 22 12.02 -20.00 31.82
N VAL A 23 12.42 -19.00 32.61
CA VAL A 23 13.29 -17.90 32.16
C VAL A 23 14.66 -18.43 31.79
N THR A 24 15.27 -19.28 32.62
CA THR A 24 16.57 -19.90 32.30
C THR A 24 16.48 -20.80 31.08
N ARG A 25 15.39 -21.57 30.94
CA ARG A 25 15.12 -22.36 29.73
C ARG A 25 15.04 -21.45 28.50
N ALA A 26 14.28 -20.36 28.57
CA ALA A 26 14.13 -19.38 27.49
C ALA A 26 15.47 -18.73 27.11
N THR A 27 16.24 -18.28 28.10
CA THR A 27 17.57 -17.69 27.88
C THR A 27 18.50 -18.66 27.18
N TYR A 28 18.52 -19.93 27.62
CA TYR A 28 19.36 -20.94 26.99
C TYR A 28 18.90 -21.26 25.56
N ILE A 29 17.58 -21.31 25.32
CA ILE A 29 17.01 -21.42 23.97
C ILE A 29 17.44 -20.26 23.07
N ASN A 30 17.47 -19.03 23.58
CA ASN A 30 17.94 -17.87 22.80
C ASN A 30 19.42 -18.02 22.41
N VAL A 31 20.26 -18.56 23.30
CA VAL A 31 21.67 -18.87 22.98
C VAL A 31 21.76 -19.92 21.87
N MET A 32 20.94 -20.98 21.93
CA MET A 32 20.86 -21.96 20.86
C MET A 32 20.41 -21.31 19.54
N ASN A 33 19.39 -20.45 19.59
CA ASN A 33 18.86 -19.76 18.42
C ASN A 33 19.92 -18.87 17.75
N LEU A 34 20.68 -18.09 18.53
CA LEU A 34 21.79 -17.28 18.01
C LEU A 34 22.84 -18.13 17.27
N PHE A 35 23.09 -19.34 17.76
CA PHE A 35 24.02 -20.27 17.11
C PHE A 35 23.45 -20.81 15.78
N ILE A 36 22.16 -21.16 15.76
CA ILE A 36 21.45 -21.61 14.54
C ILE A 36 21.37 -20.49 13.50
N CYS A 37 21.02 -19.25 13.88
CA CYS A 37 20.84 -18.15 12.94
C CYS A 37 22.16 -17.66 12.30
N LYS A 38 23.30 -17.79 12.99
CA LYS A 38 24.62 -17.36 12.47
C LYS A 38 25.26 -18.37 11.51
N SER A 39 24.53 -19.41 11.10
CA SER A 39 25.13 -20.59 10.53
C SER A 39 25.35 -20.55 9.01
N GLU A 40 26.05 -19.54 8.51
CA GLU A 40 26.91 -19.71 7.30
C GLU A 40 28.03 -20.77 7.52
N LEU A 41 28.03 -21.38 8.71
CA LEU A 41 29.06 -22.16 9.36
C LEU A 41 28.70 -23.65 9.55
N ILE A 42 27.54 -24.14 9.09
CA ILE A 42 27.24 -25.59 9.07
C ILE A 42 27.97 -26.26 7.91
N LYS A 43 29.30 -26.17 7.95
CA LYS A 43 30.23 -26.78 7.00
C LYS A 43 30.97 -27.97 7.60
N THR A 44 30.79 -28.21 8.91
CA THR A 44 31.51 -29.26 9.64
C THR A 44 30.54 -30.22 10.31
N LYS A 45 31.00 -31.46 10.48
CA LYS A 45 30.21 -32.56 11.06
C LYS A 45 29.68 -32.21 12.46
N GLU A 46 30.45 -31.51 13.28
CA GLU A 46 30.06 -31.12 14.65
C GLU A 46 28.87 -30.16 14.69
N HIS A 47 28.80 -29.22 13.73
CA HIS A 47 27.68 -28.27 13.62
C HIS A 47 26.40 -29.00 13.19
N PHE A 48 26.51 -29.96 12.26
CA PHE A 48 25.39 -30.83 11.88
C PHE A 48 24.91 -31.68 13.04
N THR A 49 25.82 -32.29 13.82
CA THR A 49 25.40 -33.09 14.99
C THR A 49 24.68 -32.22 16.02
N PHE A 50 25.16 -31.00 16.27
CA PHE A 50 24.45 -30.07 17.18
C PHE A 50 23.10 -29.63 16.62
N PHE A 51 23.02 -29.33 15.32
CA PHE A 51 21.74 -29.02 14.65
C PHE A 51 20.73 -30.16 14.80
N ASN A 52 21.16 -31.41 14.62
CA ASN A 52 20.30 -32.58 14.81
C ASN A 52 19.79 -32.70 16.25
N GLU A 53 20.65 -32.45 17.26
CA GLU A 53 20.23 -32.43 18.66
C GLU A 53 19.20 -31.32 18.95
N VAL A 54 19.36 -30.15 18.31
CA VAL A 54 18.38 -29.06 18.39
C VAL A 54 17.07 -29.44 17.70
N CYS A 55 17.10 -30.10 16.54
CA CYS A 55 15.90 -30.62 15.88
C CYS A 55 15.15 -31.62 16.77
N ILE A 56 15.86 -32.57 17.39
CA ILE A 56 15.29 -33.54 18.34
C ILE A 56 14.71 -32.81 19.56
N PHE A 57 15.39 -31.78 20.06
CA PHE A 57 14.86 -30.95 21.14
C PHE A 57 13.55 -30.26 20.73
N CYS A 58 13.48 -29.64 19.56
CA CYS A 58 12.26 -28.99 19.07
C CYS A 58 11.11 -30.00 18.89
N ASP A 59 11.37 -31.18 18.34
CA ASP A 59 10.39 -32.25 18.16
C ASP A 59 9.93 -32.86 19.50
N GLY A 60 10.83 -33.01 20.47
CA GLY A 60 10.49 -33.50 21.81
C GLY A 60 9.57 -32.56 22.59
N ASN A 61 9.71 -31.24 22.39
CA ASN A 61 8.81 -30.24 22.99
C ASN A 61 7.53 -30.04 22.15
N LEU A 62 7.35 -30.80 21.05
CA LEU A 62 6.18 -30.78 20.16
C LEU A 62 5.01 -31.60 20.71
N LEU A 63 5.23 -32.49 21.67
CA LEU A 63 4.16 -33.34 22.24
C LEU A 63 3.61 -32.83 23.57
N GLU A 64 4.10 -31.70 24.05
CA GLU A 64 3.76 -31.16 25.35
C GLU A 64 2.64 -30.12 25.20
N ASP A 65 1.42 -30.49 25.58
CA ASP A 65 0.34 -29.53 25.82
C ASP A 65 0.74 -28.65 27.00
N ILE A 66 1.38 -27.52 26.71
CA ILE A 66 1.62 -26.48 27.69
C ILE A 66 0.25 -26.04 28.20
N PRO A 67 -0.04 -26.14 29.51
CA PRO A 67 -1.33 -25.73 30.05
C PRO A 67 -1.61 -24.28 29.65
N HIS A 68 -2.74 -24.06 28.96
CA HIS A 68 -3.23 -22.78 28.44
C HIS A 68 -3.56 -21.73 29.51
N THR A 69 -3.01 -21.85 30.71
CA THR A 69 -3.23 -20.89 31.79
C THR A 69 -2.18 -19.79 31.72
N SER A 70 -2.61 -18.59 31.32
CA SER A 70 -1.82 -17.35 31.20
C SER A 70 -1.13 -16.89 32.50
N ALA A 71 -1.29 -17.60 33.61
CA ALA A 71 -0.81 -17.22 34.93
C ALA A 71 0.55 -17.82 35.33
N VAL A 72 1.28 -18.49 34.42
CA VAL A 72 2.60 -19.07 34.75
C VAL A 72 3.72 -18.07 34.45
N PRO A 73 4.48 -17.59 35.47
CA PRO A 73 5.58 -16.65 35.26
C PRO A 73 6.65 -17.20 34.32
N GLY A 74 7.10 -16.39 33.35
CA GLY A 74 8.12 -16.78 32.38
C GLY A 74 7.62 -17.68 31.25
N LEU A 75 6.36 -18.11 31.27
CA LEU A 75 5.78 -18.92 30.19
C LEU A 75 5.71 -18.18 28.85
N PRO A 76 5.25 -16.91 28.77
CA PRO A 76 5.25 -16.17 27.51
C PRO A 76 6.66 -16.11 26.90
N GLN A 77 7.66 -15.76 27.71
CA GLN A 77 9.06 -15.69 27.28
C GLN A 77 9.59 -17.04 26.81
N TYR A 78 9.31 -18.13 27.54
CA TYR A 78 9.70 -19.48 27.14
C TYR A 78 9.06 -19.89 25.81
N THR A 79 7.76 -19.69 25.65
CA THR A 79 7.04 -20.02 24.41
C THR A 79 7.53 -19.21 23.22
N GLN A 80 7.83 -17.92 23.41
CA GLN A 80 8.38 -17.04 22.40
C GLN A 80 9.77 -17.51 21.96
N SER A 81 10.68 -17.74 22.91
CA SER A 81 12.04 -18.24 22.64
C SER A 81 12.02 -19.58 21.93
N LEU A 82 11.18 -20.53 22.39
CA LEU A 82 11.02 -21.83 21.75
C LEU A 82 10.52 -21.68 20.31
N SER A 83 9.53 -20.81 20.09
CA SER A 83 8.97 -20.56 18.76
C SER A 83 10.01 -19.97 17.81
N GLN A 84 10.82 -19.01 18.27
CA GLN A 84 11.91 -18.45 17.47
C GLN A 84 12.94 -19.52 17.06
N LEU A 85 13.31 -20.41 17.98
CA LEU A 85 14.24 -21.50 17.67
C LEU A 85 13.66 -22.45 16.62
N ILE A 86 12.39 -22.86 16.78
CA ILE A 86 11.70 -23.73 15.83
C ILE A 86 11.63 -23.09 14.44
N LEU A 87 11.24 -21.82 14.34
CA LEU A 87 11.15 -21.10 13.07
C LEU A 87 12.52 -20.98 12.39
N SER A 88 13.58 -20.76 13.17
CA SER A 88 14.95 -20.75 12.66
C SER A 88 15.40 -22.12 12.16
N VAL A 89 15.07 -23.18 12.90
CA VAL A 89 15.32 -24.57 12.47
C VAL A 89 14.56 -24.87 11.17
N LEU A 90 13.27 -24.54 11.09
CA LEU A 90 12.45 -24.74 9.88
C LEU A 90 13.03 -24.03 8.66
N THR A 91 13.37 -22.74 8.82
CA THR A 91 13.97 -21.92 7.77
C THR A 91 15.28 -22.53 7.29
N LEU A 92 16.12 -22.98 8.21
CA LEU A 92 17.42 -23.53 7.90
C LEU A 92 17.33 -24.94 7.29
N SER A 93 16.46 -25.80 7.81
CA SER A 93 16.13 -27.12 7.22
C SER A 93 15.62 -26.97 5.79
N ALA A 94 14.79 -25.97 5.53
CA ALA A 94 14.28 -25.75 4.19
C ALA A 94 15.37 -25.22 3.23
N LYS A 95 16.43 -24.55 3.72
CA LYS A 95 17.60 -24.15 2.91
C LYS A 95 18.48 -25.33 2.48
N PHE A 96 18.63 -26.37 3.30
CA PHE A 96 19.51 -27.52 3.03
C PHE A 96 19.01 -28.54 1.97
N GLY A 97 17.99 -28.24 1.16
CA GLY A 97 17.43 -29.22 0.21
C GLY A 97 16.84 -30.48 0.89
N SER A 98 16.31 -31.47 0.16
CA SER A 98 16.07 -32.82 0.71
C SER A 98 17.27 -33.75 0.50
N SER A 99 18.18 -33.37 -0.39
CA SER A 99 19.37 -34.12 -0.81
C SER A 99 20.48 -34.15 0.25
N ASP A 100 20.72 -33.05 0.97
CA ASP A 100 21.73 -33.01 2.05
C ASP A 100 21.16 -33.59 3.37
N ILE A 101 19.84 -33.67 3.49
CA ILE A 101 19.15 -34.23 4.67
C ILE A 101 19.38 -35.76 4.75
N GLY A 102 19.40 -36.44 3.59
CA GLY A 102 19.59 -37.88 3.49
C GLY A 102 21.03 -38.36 3.76
N SER A 103 22.05 -37.53 3.50
CA SER A 103 23.46 -37.92 3.70
C SER A 103 23.91 -37.83 5.16
N PHE A 104 23.19 -37.09 6.01
CA PHE A 104 23.53 -36.85 7.41
C PHE A 104 22.53 -37.42 8.44
N GLY A 105 21.54 -38.22 8.01
CA GLY A 105 20.66 -38.97 8.91
C GLY A 105 19.74 -38.09 9.77
N LEU A 106 19.25 -36.98 9.23
CA LEU A 106 18.30 -36.09 9.91
C LEU A 106 16.99 -36.84 10.24
N THR A 107 16.52 -36.71 11.48
CA THR A 107 15.23 -37.23 11.95
C THR A 107 14.06 -36.71 11.11
N ASN A 108 12.98 -37.49 11.04
CA ASN A 108 11.81 -37.21 10.20
C ASN A 108 11.15 -35.86 10.58
N LEU A 109 11.54 -34.78 9.91
CA LEU A 109 11.07 -33.40 10.14
C LEU A 109 9.59 -33.17 9.79
N ALA A 110 8.82 -34.23 9.54
CA ALA A 110 7.41 -34.16 9.13
C ALA A 110 6.48 -33.56 10.19
N SER A 111 6.85 -33.61 11.47
CA SER A 111 6.09 -33.03 12.58
C SER A 111 6.32 -31.52 12.75
N LEU A 112 7.48 -31.00 12.32
CA LEU A 112 7.91 -29.63 12.58
C LEU A 112 7.04 -28.56 11.87
N PRO A 113 6.53 -28.76 10.63
CA PRO A 113 5.57 -27.85 10.01
C PRO A 113 4.26 -27.69 10.79
N ARG A 114 3.79 -28.73 11.48
CA ARG A 114 2.60 -28.65 12.36
C ARG A 114 2.80 -27.71 13.55
N MET A 115 4.04 -27.34 13.87
CA MET A 115 4.31 -26.36 14.92
C MET A 115 3.88 -24.96 14.50
N VAL A 116 4.00 -24.63 13.21
CA VAL A 116 3.56 -23.33 12.70
C VAL A 116 2.06 -23.18 12.93
N GLU A 117 1.27 -24.23 12.66
CA GLU A 117 -0.16 -24.22 12.95
C GLU A 117 -0.47 -23.98 14.42
N ARG A 118 0.27 -24.61 15.33
CA ARG A 118 0.09 -24.41 16.76
C ARG A 118 0.48 -23.02 17.20
N MET A 119 1.56 -22.46 16.64
CA MET A 119 1.96 -21.08 16.91
C MET A 119 0.88 -20.10 16.46
N LEU A 120 0.27 -20.32 15.30
CA LEU A 120 -0.83 -19.48 14.79
C LEU A 120 -2.10 -19.59 15.64
N ARG A 121 -2.33 -20.73 16.33
CA ARG A 121 -3.44 -20.92 17.27
C ARG A 121 -3.10 -20.54 18.73
N SER A 122 -1.89 -20.06 19.00
CA SER A 122 -1.44 -19.70 20.35
C SER A 122 -2.29 -18.57 20.93
N ASP A 123 -2.56 -18.61 22.24
CA ASP A 123 -3.21 -17.52 22.96
C ASP A 123 -2.31 -16.26 23.04
N PHE A 124 -0.99 -16.45 23.01
CA PHE A 124 0.01 -15.38 23.01
C PHE A 124 0.17 -14.76 21.62
N HIS A 125 -0.17 -13.48 21.49
CA HIS A 125 -0.08 -12.74 20.23
C HIS A 125 1.36 -12.61 19.74
N GLU A 126 2.34 -12.56 20.64
CA GLU A 126 3.77 -12.52 20.32
C GLU A 126 4.21 -13.79 19.57
N VAL A 127 3.65 -14.94 19.92
CA VAL A 127 3.91 -16.22 19.24
C VAL A 127 3.22 -16.26 17.88
N ARG A 128 1.96 -15.83 17.79
CA ARG A 128 1.24 -15.72 16.51
C ARG A 128 1.96 -14.77 15.54
N LEU A 129 2.38 -13.61 16.04
CA LEU A 129 3.08 -12.59 15.27
C LEU A 129 4.43 -13.09 14.73
N LEU A 130 5.20 -13.82 15.55
CA LEU A 130 6.44 -14.45 15.10
C LEU A 130 6.21 -15.42 13.94
N ALA A 131 5.22 -16.31 14.06
CA ALA A 131 4.88 -17.24 13.00
C ALA A 131 4.45 -16.51 11.71
N LEU A 132 3.58 -15.50 11.82
CA LEU A 132 3.12 -14.72 10.67
C LEU A 132 4.25 -13.95 9.98
N ARG A 133 5.21 -13.39 10.74
CA ARG A 133 6.40 -12.73 10.18
C ARG A 133 7.29 -13.71 9.43
N SER A 134 7.57 -14.89 9.99
CA SER A 134 8.33 -15.93 9.30
C SER A 134 7.63 -16.44 8.04
N LEU A 135 6.30 -16.61 8.06
CA LEU A 135 5.54 -16.96 6.86
C LEU A 135 5.70 -15.90 5.77
N THR A 136 5.69 -14.63 6.17
CA THR A 136 5.86 -13.49 5.24
C THR A 136 7.24 -13.44 4.60
N GLU A 137 8.28 -13.80 5.35
CA GLU A 137 9.66 -13.92 4.86
C GLU A 137 9.82 -15.12 3.92
N TRP A 138 9.18 -16.26 4.23
CA TRP A 138 9.24 -17.45 3.38
C TRP A 138 8.55 -17.28 2.03
N LEU A 139 7.66 -16.30 1.90
CA LEU A 139 6.97 -15.93 0.66
C LEU A 139 7.77 -15.01 -0.26
N GLU A 140 8.91 -14.46 0.18
CA GLU A 140 9.77 -13.60 -0.66
C GLU A 140 10.40 -14.37 -1.85
N PRO A 141 10.79 -13.69 -2.95
CA PRO A 141 11.52 -14.30 -4.05
C PRO A 141 12.87 -14.86 -3.56
N GLY A 142 13.06 -16.18 -3.66
CA GLY A 142 14.20 -16.88 -3.04
C GLY A 142 13.96 -17.38 -1.61
N GLY A 143 12.75 -17.17 -1.09
CA GLY A 143 12.25 -17.67 0.18
C GLY A 143 12.12 -19.19 0.23
N THR A 144 12.06 -19.71 1.45
CA THR A 144 12.22 -21.15 1.72
C THR A 144 10.88 -21.89 1.63
N ARG A 145 10.69 -22.63 0.53
CA ARG A 145 9.72 -23.72 0.24
C ARG A 145 8.25 -23.52 0.65
N LYS A 146 7.37 -23.45 -0.36
CA LYS A 146 5.89 -23.38 -0.27
C LYS A 146 5.20 -24.46 0.60
N TYR A 147 5.79 -25.63 0.81
CA TYR A 147 5.14 -26.68 1.64
C TYR A 147 5.07 -26.33 3.13
N LEU A 148 5.95 -25.44 3.63
CA LEU A 148 5.88 -24.99 5.03
C LEU A 148 4.62 -24.15 5.28
N PHE A 149 4.08 -23.59 4.21
CA PHE A 149 2.92 -22.72 4.22
C PHE A 149 1.61 -23.49 4.03
N SER A 150 1.59 -24.58 3.25
CA SER A 150 0.35 -25.26 2.84
C SER A 150 -0.53 -25.75 3.99
N GLU A 151 0.07 -26.19 5.10
CA GLU A 151 -0.68 -26.66 6.27
C GLU A 151 -1.18 -25.49 7.16
N ALA A 152 -0.42 -24.39 7.20
CA ALA A 152 -0.72 -23.20 8.01
C ALA A 152 -1.79 -22.30 7.38
N GLU A 153 -1.93 -22.38 6.06
CA GLU A 153 -2.72 -21.47 5.24
C GLU A 153 -4.19 -21.35 5.65
N LYS A 154 -4.84 -22.49 5.96
CA LYS A 154 -6.23 -22.50 6.40
C LYS A 154 -6.43 -21.64 7.65
N ILE A 155 -5.49 -21.70 8.60
CA ILE A 155 -5.54 -20.93 9.84
C ILE A 155 -5.38 -19.46 9.54
N VAL A 156 -4.44 -19.09 8.66
CA VAL A 156 -4.22 -17.69 8.28
C VAL A 156 -5.46 -17.10 7.58
N VAL A 157 -6.21 -17.91 6.82
CA VAL A 157 -7.51 -17.52 6.25
C VAL A 157 -8.56 -17.29 7.35
N GLU A 158 -8.65 -18.17 8.35
CA GLU A 158 -9.56 -18.00 9.50
C GLU A 158 -9.20 -16.76 10.35
N MET A 159 -7.91 -16.48 10.51
CA MET A 159 -7.41 -15.34 11.30
C MET A 159 -7.86 -13.99 10.76
N LEU A 160 -8.11 -13.84 9.45
CA LEU A 160 -8.67 -12.61 8.87
C LEU A 160 -9.99 -12.18 9.53
N LEU A 161 -10.77 -13.16 10.04
CA LEU A 161 -12.08 -12.91 10.62
C LEU A 161 -12.06 -12.81 12.14
N MET A 162 -11.07 -13.44 12.78
CA MET A 162 -11.10 -13.71 14.22
C MET A 162 -9.96 -13.04 14.98
N GLU A 163 -8.89 -12.60 14.30
CA GLU A 163 -7.75 -11.98 14.95
C GLU A 163 -8.13 -10.62 15.54
N LYS A 164 -7.82 -10.45 16.83
CA LYS A 164 -8.14 -9.24 17.60
C LYS A 164 -6.92 -8.36 17.79
N HIS A 165 -5.72 -8.94 17.71
CA HIS A 165 -4.49 -8.21 17.91
C HIS A 165 -4.10 -7.46 16.62
N PRO A 166 -3.95 -6.12 16.64
CA PRO A 166 -3.79 -5.31 15.44
C PRO A 166 -2.54 -5.65 14.63
N GLU A 167 -1.38 -5.87 15.29
CA GLU A 167 -0.15 -6.24 14.56
C GLU A 167 -0.25 -7.61 13.89
N CYS A 168 -0.96 -8.55 14.53
CA CYS A 168 -1.18 -9.88 13.95
C CYS A 168 -2.10 -9.77 12.74
N LEU A 169 -3.18 -9.00 12.84
CA LEU A 169 -4.10 -8.75 11.73
C LEU A 169 -3.39 -8.09 10.54
N CYS A 170 -2.55 -7.08 10.80
CA CYS A 170 -1.72 -6.45 9.77
C CYS A 170 -0.83 -7.47 9.04
N GLN A 171 -0.18 -8.36 9.81
CA GLN A 171 0.67 -9.39 9.23
C GLN A 171 -0.13 -10.44 8.45
N VAL A 172 -1.33 -10.81 8.90
CA VAL A 172 -2.26 -11.69 8.17
C VAL A 172 -2.63 -11.08 6.81
N LEU A 173 -3.01 -9.79 6.78
CA LEU A 173 -3.30 -9.08 5.53
C LEU A 173 -2.09 -9.09 4.58
N THR A 174 -0.90 -8.88 5.12
CA THR A 174 0.36 -8.89 4.35
C THR A 174 0.66 -10.27 3.75
N VAL A 175 0.48 -11.35 4.52
CA VAL A 175 0.66 -12.73 4.03
C VAL A 175 -0.26 -12.99 2.83
N HIS A 176 -1.54 -12.62 2.96
CA HIS A 176 -2.55 -12.82 1.90
C HIS A 176 -2.28 -11.98 0.66
N TYR A 177 -1.82 -10.75 0.83
CA TYR A 177 -1.39 -9.91 -0.30
C TYR A 177 -0.26 -10.57 -1.11
N LYS A 178 0.68 -11.26 -0.45
CA LYS A 178 1.80 -11.96 -1.12
C LYS A 178 1.41 -13.28 -1.79
N LEU A 179 0.42 -13.99 -1.25
CA LEU A 179 -0.14 -15.22 -1.86
C LEU A 179 -0.83 -14.95 -3.20
N GLY A 180 -1.49 -13.79 -3.29
CA GLY A 180 -2.31 -13.40 -4.43
C GLY A 180 -3.80 -13.69 -4.22
N ALA A 181 -4.63 -12.86 -4.86
CA ALA A 181 -6.08 -12.84 -4.65
C ALA A 181 -6.82 -14.07 -5.19
N ASP A 182 -6.39 -14.68 -6.29
CA ASP A 182 -7.11 -15.80 -6.90
C ASP A 182 -7.24 -17.01 -5.97
N ASP A 183 -6.13 -17.40 -5.37
CA ASP A 183 -6.05 -18.52 -4.45
C ASP A 183 -6.78 -18.24 -3.13
N LEU A 184 -6.64 -17.01 -2.62
CA LEU A 184 -7.39 -16.56 -1.45
C LEU A 184 -8.90 -16.63 -1.66
N LEU A 185 -9.42 -16.13 -2.79
CA LEU A 185 -10.85 -16.13 -3.08
C LEU A 185 -11.42 -17.55 -3.16
N LEU A 186 -10.68 -18.49 -3.75
CA LEU A 186 -11.06 -19.90 -3.76
C LEU A 186 -11.15 -20.45 -2.34
N LYS A 187 -10.15 -20.15 -1.50
CA LYS A 187 -10.08 -20.63 -0.11
C LYS A 187 -11.17 -20.04 0.76
N VAL A 188 -11.47 -18.74 0.62
CA VAL A 188 -12.58 -18.09 1.33
C VAL A 188 -13.91 -18.74 0.96
N LYS A 189 -14.15 -19.01 -0.33
CA LYS A 189 -15.37 -19.66 -0.79
C LYS A 189 -15.48 -21.11 -0.30
N HIS A 190 -14.42 -21.90 -0.40
CA HIS A 190 -14.45 -23.33 -0.06
C HIS A 190 -14.36 -23.61 1.44
N HIS A 191 -13.53 -22.87 2.18
CA HIS A 191 -13.28 -23.12 3.60
C HIS A 191 -14.18 -22.31 4.52
N LEU A 192 -14.40 -21.03 4.22
CA LEU A 192 -15.21 -20.15 5.06
C LEU A 192 -16.66 -20.04 4.60
N ARG A 193 -16.99 -20.51 3.38
CA ARG A 193 -18.33 -20.40 2.78
C ARG A 193 -18.83 -18.94 2.70
N ILE A 194 -17.91 -18.01 2.50
CA ILE A 194 -18.19 -16.58 2.32
C ILE A 194 -18.12 -16.28 0.82
N GLU A 195 -19.07 -15.51 0.30
CA GLU A 195 -19.02 -15.08 -1.09
C GLU A 195 -17.89 -14.05 -1.31
N PRO A 196 -17.16 -14.10 -2.44
CA PRO A 196 -16.02 -13.23 -2.70
C PRO A 196 -16.28 -11.72 -2.52
N LYS A 197 -17.47 -11.24 -2.88
CA LYS A 197 -17.86 -9.82 -2.70
C LYS A 197 -18.06 -9.44 -1.24
N ASP A 198 -18.66 -10.32 -0.44
CA ASP A 198 -18.84 -10.10 0.99
C ASP A 198 -17.48 -10.08 1.70
N PHE A 199 -16.54 -10.89 1.22
CA PHE A 199 -15.17 -10.87 1.69
C PHE A 199 -14.45 -9.56 1.34
N LEU A 200 -14.55 -9.08 0.09
CA LEU A 200 -14.01 -7.78 -0.31
C LEU A 200 -14.58 -6.64 0.55
N ASN A 201 -15.89 -6.61 0.79
CA ASN A 201 -16.53 -5.61 1.65
C ASN A 201 -15.97 -5.61 3.08
N ARG A 202 -15.61 -6.78 3.63
CA ARG A 202 -14.96 -6.85 4.95
C ARG A 202 -13.56 -6.23 4.93
N VAL A 203 -12.77 -6.51 3.89
CA VAL A 203 -11.42 -5.94 3.75
C VAL A 203 -11.49 -4.42 3.54
N LEU A 204 -12.44 -3.92 2.74
CA LEU A 204 -12.67 -2.49 2.55
C LEU A 204 -13.06 -1.78 3.87
N LYS A 205 -13.85 -2.44 4.72
CA LYS A 205 -14.18 -1.93 6.06
C LYS A 205 -12.94 -1.82 6.95
N LEU A 206 -12.03 -2.80 6.89
CA LEU A 206 -10.76 -2.71 7.62
C LEU A 206 -9.90 -1.53 7.16
N ALA A 207 -9.90 -1.24 5.86
CA ALA A 207 -9.13 -0.13 5.30
C ALA A 207 -9.76 1.25 5.57
N SER A 208 -11.09 1.35 5.73
CA SER A 208 -11.79 2.62 5.97
C SER A 208 -11.98 2.96 7.45
N THR A 209 -11.68 2.04 8.37
CA THR A 209 -11.95 2.25 9.80
C THR A 209 -10.85 3.09 10.45
N ALA A 210 -11.19 4.34 10.78
CA ALA A 210 -10.28 5.31 11.39
C ALA A 210 -9.68 4.91 12.76
N SER A 211 -10.24 3.91 13.45
CA SER A 211 -9.69 3.41 14.71
C SER A 211 -8.56 2.38 14.54
N HIS A 212 -8.28 1.96 13.30
CA HIS A 212 -7.19 1.03 13.02
C HIS A 212 -5.88 1.76 12.78
N SER A 213 -4.77 1.05 12.98
CA SER A 213 -3.45 1.61 12.75
C SER A 213 -3.20 1.85 11.26
N VAL A 214 -2.29 2.78 10.96
CA VAL A 214 -1.86 3.14 9.61
C VAL A 214 -1.41 1.90 8.80
N GLU A 215 -0.80 0.93 9.47
CA GLU A 215 -0.32 -0.32 8.88
C GLU A 215 -1.47 -1.25 8.48
N ILE A 216 -2.54 -1.32 9.29
CA ILE A 216 -3.75 -2.09 8.94
C ILE A 216 -4.43 -1.44 7.75
N GLN A 217 -4.63 -0.12 7.77
CA GLN A 217 -5.23 0.62 6.65
C GLN A 217 -4.44 0.37 5.36
N SER A 218 -3.11 0.54 5.41
CA SER A 218 -2.22 0.33 4.26
C SER A 218 -2.25 -1.11 3.75
N SER A 219 -2.20 -2.10 4.65
CA SER A 219 -2.21 -3.52 4.26
C SER A 219 -3.57 -3.98 3.72
N ALA A 220 -4.66 -3.49 4.31
CA ALA A 220 -6.02 -3.76 3.86
C ALA A 220 -6.28 -3.10 2.51
N LEU A 221 -5.81 -1.87 2.28
CA LEU A 221 -5.89 -1.20 0.97
C LEU A 221 -5.17 -2.03 -0.09
N LYS A 222 -3.93 -2.49 0.19
CA LYS A 222 -3.16 -3.34 -0.74
C LYS A 222 -3.89 -4.63 -1.10
N LEU A 223 -4.41 -5.34 -0.11
CA LEU A 223 -5.17 -6.57 -0.35
C LEU A 223 -6.48 -6.30 -1.09
N SER A 224 -7.20 -5.23 -0.74
CA SER A 224 -8.47 -4.88 -1.38
C SER A 224 -8.30 -4.62 -2.87
N THR A 225 -7.24 -3.93 -3.29
CA THR A 225 -6.97 -3.67 -4.70
C THR A 225 -6.69 -4.96 -5.47
N GLU A 226 -5.94 -5.92 -4.90
CA GLU A 226 -5.76 -7.24 -5.52
C GLU A 226 -7.08 -7.95 -5.76
N LEU A 227 -7.93 -7.95 -4.73
CA LEU A 227 -9.24 -8.58 -4.80
C LEU A 227 -10.12 -7.91 -5.86
N VAL A 228 -10.14 -6.57 -5.94
CA VAL A 228 -10.88 -5.82 -6.96
C VAL A 228 -10.42 -6.18 -8.36
N VAL A 229 -9.10 -6.15 -8.62
CA VAL A 229 -8.54 -6.50 -9.95
C VAL A 229 -8.98 -7.91 -10.36
N THR A 230 -8.84 -8.88 -9.45
CA THR A 230 -9.22 -10.27 -9.72
C THR A 230 -10.72 -10.45 -9.92
N LEU A 231 -11.56 -9.80 -9.12
CA LEU A 231 -13.02 -9.94 -9.19
C LEU A 231 -13.61 -9.27 -10.41
N VAL A 232 -13.19 -8.04 -10.71
CA VAL A 232 -13.65 -7.32 -11.91
C VAL A 232 -13.21 -8.03 -13.19
N GLY A 233 -12.05 -8.69 -13.18
CA GLY A 233 -11.59 -9.55 -14.27
C GLY A 233 -12.46 -10.79 -14.50
N LYS A 234 -13.19 -11.29 -13.48
CA LYS A 234 -14.09 -12.45 -13.59
C LYS A 234 -15.51 -12.02 -13.98
N ASP A 235 -16.12 -11.11 -13.23
CA ASP A 235 -17.43 -10.54 -13.55
C ASP A 235 -17.62 -9.15 -12.90
N ARG A 236 -17.48 -8.09 -13.72
CA ARG A 236 -17.66 -6.70 -13.28
C ARG A 236 -19.06 -6.41 -12.72
N LYS A 237 -20.12 -7.04 -13.24
CA LYS A 237 -21.50 -6.66 -12.88
C LYS A 237 -21.85 -7.07 -11.46
N ASP A 238 -21.25 -8.14 -10.96
CA ASP A 238 -21.50 -8.66 -9.61
C ASP A 238 -20.81 -7.84 -8.49
N VAL A 239 -19.81 -7.02 -8.84
CA VAL A 239 -19.00 -6.25 -7.87
C VAL A 239 -19.03 -4.73 -8.09
N LYS A 240 -20.09 -4.21 -8.71
CA LYS A 240 -20.18 -2.77 -9.05
C LYS A 240 -20.16 -1.88 -7.80
N SER A 241 -20.88 -2.24 -6.73
CA SER A 241 -20.92 -1.49 -5.47
C SER A 241 -19.56 -1.46 -4.77
N GLU A 242 -18.95 -2.63 -4.63
CA GLU A 242 -17.66 -2.85 -3.99
C GLU A 242 -16.55 -2.06 -4.69
N LEU A 243 -16.62 -1.98 -6.02
CA LEU A 243 -15.72 -1.18 -6.84
C LEU A 243 -15.85 0.32 -6.55
N GLN A 244 -17.07 0.83 -6.37
CA GLN A 244 -17.29 2.23 -6.01
C GLN A 244 -16.77 2.54 -4.60
N ASP A 245 -17.00 1.63 -3.65
CA ASP A 245 -16.47 1.76 -2.29
C ASP A 245 -14.93 1.78 -2.30
N TRP A 246 -14.30 0.94 -3.11
CA TRP A 246 -12.85 0.93 -3.28
C TRP A 246 -12.32 2.21 -3.94
N ILE A 247 -13.00 2.75 -4.96
CA ILE A 247 -12.61 4.02 -5.60
C ILE A 247 -12.65 5.15 -4.56
N THR A 248 -13.75 5.24 -3.81
CA THR A 248 -13.94 6.26 -2.77
C THR A 248 -12.85 6.17 -1.71
N LEU A 249 -12.58 4.96 -1.21
CA LEU A 249 -11.50 4.72 -0.26
C LEU A 249 -10.12 5.09 -0.84
N THR A 250 -9.87 4.79 -2.11
CA THR A 250 -8.59 5.10 -2.76
C THR A 250 -8.40 6.61 -2.87
N VAL A 251 -9.45 7.35 -3.23
CA VAL A 251 -9.43 8.83 -3.26
C VAL A 251 -9.10 9.38 -1.88
N GLN A 252 -9.78 8.90 -0.84
CA GLN A 252 -9.51 9.31 0.55
C GLN A 252 -8.06 9.03 0.96
N CYS A 253 -7.52 7.87 0.61
CA CYS A 253 -6.12 7.50 0.91
C CYS A 253 -5.08 8.38 0.18
N CYS A 254 -5.48 9.15 -0.83
CA CYS A 254 -4.61 10.06 -1.58
C CYS A 254 -4.70 11.52 -1.09
N GLU A 255 -5.61 11.84 -0.16
CA GLU A 255 -5.80 13.20 0.34
C GLU A 255 -4.56 13.76 1.05
N ASP A 256 -4.38 15.08 1.00
CA ASP A 256 -3.17 15.75 1.49
C ASP A 256 -2.98 15.59 3.01
N ASP A 257 -4.04 15.35 3.76
CA ASP A 257 -4.04 15.14 5.21
C ASP A 257 -3.60 13.72 5.65
N GLN A 258 -3.55 12.77 4.71
CA GLN A 258 -3.19 11.39 5.02
C GLN A 258 -1.70 11.22 5.34
N GLN A 259 -1.42 10.22 6.18
CA GLN A 259 -0.05 9.80 6.52
C GLN A 259 0.69 9.29 5.28
N CYS A 260 2.01 9.51 5.23
CA CYS A 260 2.86 9.17 4.08
C CYS A 260 2.79 7.68 3.72
N GLU A 261 2.67 6.80 4.70
CA GLU A 261 2.56 5.35 4.50
C GLU A 261 1.28 4.96 3.76
N VAL A 262 0.16 5.64 4.06
CA VAL A 262 -1.13 5.43 3.39
C VAL A 262 -1.05 5.91 1.94
N LYS A 263 -0.51 7.13 1.73
CA LYS A 263 -0.28 7.69 0.39
C LYS A 263 0.64 6.79 -0.44
N LEU A 264 1.69 6.25 0.16
CA LEU A 264 2.62 5.32 -0.50
C LEU A 264 1.92 4.02 -0.86
N ALA A 265 1.08 3.47 0.02
CA ALA A 265 0.27 2.30 -0.29
C ALA A 265 -0.70 2.59 -1.44
N ALA A 266 -1.38 3.73 -1.45
CA ALA A 266 -2.26 4.15 -2.52
C ALA A 266 -1.51 4.31 -3.85
N ALA A 267 -0.32 4.93 -3.86
CA ALA A 267 0.55 5.03 -5.02
C ALA A 267 0.91 3.66 -5.60
N GLN A 268 1.40 2.75 -4.75
CA GLN A 268 1.73 1.37 -5.13
C GLN A 268 0.51 0.65 -5.74
N MET A 269 -0.67 0.86 -5.16
CA MET A 269 -1.89 0.22 -5.62
C MET A 269 -2.41 0.79 -6.94
N LEU A 270 -2.39 2.12 -7.11
CA LEU A 270 -2.75 2.77 -8.37
C LEU A 270 -1.84 2.30 -9.51
N LEU A 271 -0.54 2.11 -9.27
CA LEU A 271 0.39 1.57 -10.27
C LEU A 271 0.07 0.12 -10.64
N LYS A 272 -0.25 -0.71 -9.66
CA LYS A 272 -0.62 -2.12 -9.91
C LYS A 272 -1.96 -2.25 -10.62
N PHE A 273 -2.88 -1.33 -10.32
CA PHE A 273 -4.21 -1.24 -10.93
C PHE A 273 -4.18 -0.63 -12.34
N ALA A 274 -3.23 0.27 -12.60
CA ALA A 274 -3.17 1.04 -13.83
C ALA A 274 -3.24 0.18 -15.12
N PRO A 275 -2.47 -0.92 -15.26
CA PRO A 275 -2.52 -1.76 -16.44
C PRO A 275 -3.90 -2.27 -16.79
N TYR A 276 -4.70 -2.55 -15.77
CA TYR A 276 -6.00 -3.17 -15.91
C TYR A 276 -7.06 -2.13 -16.25
N PHE A 277 -6.95 -0.89 -15.75
CA PHE A 277 -8.05 0.06 -15.80
C PHE A 277 -7.67 1.50 -16.21
N LEU A 278 -6.52 2.03 -15.79
CA LEU A 278 -6.18 3.45 -16.00
C LEU A 278 -5.46 3.68 -17.32
N THR A 279 -4.54 2.79 -17.68
CA THR A 279 -3.72 2.88 -18.90
C THR A 279 -4.17 1.87 -19.96
N ASN A 280 -5.30 1.19 -19.74
CA ASN A 280 -5.87 0.26 -20.69
C ASN A 280 -6.43 1.00 -21.93
N ASN A 281 -6.20 0.45 -23.12
CA ASN A 281 -6.73 0.99 -24.37
C ASN A 281 -8.27 1.05 -24.41
N LEU A 282 -8.93 0.21 -23.61
CA LEU A 282 -10.37 0.23 -23.42
C LEU A 282 -10.72 0.91 -22.10
N LEU A 283 -11.70 1.81 -22.15
CA LEU A 283 -12.27 2.41 -20.95
C LEU A 283 -13.15 1.38 -20.22
N ILE A 284 -12.56 0.70 -19.23
CA ILE A 284 -13.24 -0.37 -18.49
C ILE A 284 -14.11 0.18 -17.36
N LEU A 285 -13.65 1.20 -16.63
CA LEU A 285 -14.46 1.89 -15.62
C LEU A 285 -15.34 2.97 -16.25
N GLU A 286 -16.22 3.59 -15.47
CA GLU A 286 -16.92 4.79 -15.93
C GLU A 286 -15.91 5.95 -16.05
N LEU A 287 -16.12 6.87 -17.00
CA LEU A 287 -15.16 7.95 -17.27
C LEU A 287 -14.87 8.80 -16.03
N SER A 288 -15.91 9.13 -15.26
CA SER A 288 -15.77 9.88 -13.99
C SER A 288 -14.79 9.19 -13.05
N ASP A 289 -14.95 7.88 -12.87
CA ASP A 289 -14.19 7.09 -11.90
C ASP A 289 -12.74 6.95 -12.34
N THR A 290 -12.50 6.66 -13.62
CA THR A 290 -11.15 6.63 -14.18
C THR A 290 -10.46 7.97 -13.99
N LEU A 291 -11.16 9.07 -14.28
CA LEU A 291 -10.59 10.41 -14.14
C LEU A 291 -10.36 10.79 -12.68
N LEU A 292 -11.21 10.39 -11.74
CA LEU A 292 -10.96 10.57 -10.30
C LEU A 292 -9.67 9.88 -9.86
N LEU A 293 -9.42 8.66 -10.32
CA LEU A 293 -8.16 7.95 -10.03
C LEU A 293 -6.94 8.61 -10.71
N TRP A 294 -7.11 9.18 -11.91
CA TRP A 294 -6.05 10.01 -12.53
C TRP A 294 -5.79 11.31 -11.75
N LYS A 295 -6.83 11.95 -11.19
CA LYS A 295 -6.66 13.09 -10.28
C LYS A 295 -5.80 12.70 -9.07
N CYS A 296 -6.01 11.50 -8.51
CA CYS A 296 -5.18 10.95 -7.43
C CYS A 296 -3.72 10.79 -7.85
N ILE A 297 -3.44 10.30 -9.07
CA ILE A 297 -2.06 10.20 -9.60
C ILE A 297 -1.41 11.59 -9.65
N PHE A 298 -2.11 12.60 -10.17
CA PHE A 298 -1.57 13.96 -10.23
C PHE A 298 -1.33 14.56 -8.84
N GLN A 299 -2.20 14.25 -7.87
CA GLN A 299 -2.04 14.67 -6.48
C GLN A 299 -0.81 14.01 -5.84
N LEU A 300 -0.66 12.68 -5.98
CA LEU A 300 0.47 11.95 -5.41
C LEU A 300 1.82 12.33 -6.05
N LEU A 301 1.83 12.74 -7.32
CA LEU A 301 3.01 13.32 -7.99
C LEU A 301 3.43 14.69 -7.42
N GLN A 302 2.57 15.32 -6.61
CA GLN A 302 2.80 16.57 -5.89
C GLN A 302 2.85 16.36 -4.36
N SER A 303 2.89 15.10 -3.89
CA SER A 303 3.03 14.77 -2.47
C SER A 303 4.33 15.33 -1.91
N GLU A 304 4.39 15.77 -0.66
CA GLU A 304 5.64 16.25 -0.04
C GLU A 304 6.68 15.13 0.09
N ASP A 305 6.22 13.91 0.37
CA ASP A 305 7.07 12.75 0.53
C ASP A 305 7.71 12.32 -0.81
N PRO A 306 9.06 12.27 -0.89
CA PRO A 306 9.74 11.88 -2.12
C PRO A 306 9.49 10.42 -2.49
N GLY A 307 9.31 9.51 -1.50
CA GLY A 307 9.00 8.11 -1.76
C GLY A 307 7.67 7.93 -2.47
N VAL A 308 6.64 8.70 -2.10
CA VAL A 308 5.33 8.74 -2.75
C VAL A 308 5.44 9.26 -4.18
N ARG A 309 6.10 10.41 -4.40
CA ARG A 309 6.25 11.00 -5.74
C ARG A 309 7.06 10.11 -6.67
N ASP A 310 8.19 9.58 -6.20
CA ASP A 310 9.08 8.72 -6.98
C ASP A 310 8.40 7.40 -7.35
N THR A 311 7.66 6.81 -6.40
CA THR A 311 6.82 5.64 -6.69
C THR A 311 5.79 5.99 -7.76
N THR A 312 5.02 7.06 -7.58
CA THR A 312 3.95 7.45 -8.52
C THR A 312 4.48 7.75 -9.94
N ALA A 313 5.70 8.29 -10.06
CA ALA A 313 6.35 8.55 -11.35
C ALA A 313 6.50 7.30 -12.23
N ASP A 314 6.54 6.09 -11.64
CA ASP A 314 6.58 4.83 -12.37
C ASP A 314 5.34 4.57 -13.23
N ILE A 315 4.26 5.34 -13.10
CA ILE A 315 3.08 5.25 -13.97
C ILE A 315 3.44 5.41 -15.45
N ILE A 316 4.45 6.24 -15.74
CA ILE A 316 4.96 6.46 -17.10
C ILE A 316 5.57 5.17 -17.64
N ARG A 317 6.38 4.48 -16.84
CA ARG A 317 6.94 3.17 -17.20
C ARG A 317 5.84 2.14 -17.42
N VAL A 318 4.82 2.13 -16.56
CA VAL A 318 3.67 1.22 -16.67
C VAL A 318 2.95 1.41 -18.01
N TYR A 319 2.59 2.65 -18.36
CA TYR A 319 1.93 2.96 -19.64
C TYR A 319 2.78 2.51 -20.84
N HIS A 320 4.06 2.86 -20.89
CA HIS A 320 4.93 2.53 -22.02
C HIS A 320 5.19 1.02 -22.16
N THR A 321 5.26 0.29 -21.04
CA THR A 321 5.38 -1.18 -21.06
C THR A 321 4.16 -1.82 -21.72
N GLN A 322 2.96 -1.25 -21.53
CA GLN A 322 1.73 -1.76 -22.16
C GLN A 322 1.62 -1.41 -23.63
N THR A 323 1.96 -0.19 -24.01
CA THR A 323 1.86 0.30 -25.39
C THR A 323 3.00 -0.22 -26.28
N LYS A 324 3.96 -0.97 -25.73
CA LYS A 324 5.14 -1.53 -26.41
C LYS A 324 5.96 -0.46 -27.15
N THR A 325 5.85 0.80 -26.73
CA THR A 325 6.67 1.88 -27.26
C THR A 325 8.02 1.85 -26.56
N GLU A 326 9.11 1.99 -27.32
CA GLU A 326 10.44 2.16 -26.74
C GLU A 326 10.47 3.45 -25.91
N PHE A 327 10.33 3.30 -24.59
CA PHE A 327 10.66 4.36 -23.66
C PHE A 327 12.06 4.07 -23.14
N PRO A 328 13.03 5.00 -23.32
CA PRO A 328 14.36 4.78 -22.78
C PRO A 328 14.25 4.53 -21.27
N PHE A 329 15.01 3.57 -20.75
CA PHE A 329 15.13 3.32 -19.31
C PHE A 329 15.81 4.52 -18.65
N CYS A 330 15.08 5.63 -18.54
CA CYS A 330 15.52 6.88 -17.94
C CYS A 330 14.70 7.09 -16.67
N MET A 331 15.37 7.44 -15.58
CA MET A 331 14.71 7.87 -14.36
C MET A 331 13.91 9.13 -14.67
N VAL A 332 12.59 9.05 -14.54
CA VAL A 332 11.69 10.20 -14.76
C VAL A 332 11.58 10.95 -13.45
N SER A 333 12.00 12.22 -13.42
CA SER A 333 11.80 13.05 -12.23
C SER A 333 10.30 13.35 -12.03
N PRO A 334 9.81 13.53 -10.79
CA PRO A 334 8.37 13.77 -10.55
C PRO A 334 7.75 14.92 -11.35
N PRO A 335 8.40 16.10 -11.54
CA PRO A 335 7.85 17.16 -12.38
C PRO A 335 7.73 16.77 -13.85
N MET A 336 8.67 15.97 -14.37
CA MET A 336 8.61 15.43 -15.73
C MET A 336 7.54 14.35 -15.84
N ALA A 337 7.38 13.52 -14.82
CA ALA A 337 6.31 12.53 -14.75
C ALA A 337 4.93 13.19 -14.77
N LEU A 338 4.76 14.34 -14.10
CA LEU A 338 3.53 15.12 -14.14
C LEU A 338 3.16 15.61 -15.55
N ASP A 339 4.12 16.21 -16.27
CA ASP A 339 3.91 16.66 -17.66
C ASP A 339 3.59 15.48 -18.59
N LEU A 340 4.31 14.35 -18.44
CA LEU A 340 4.08 13.15 -19.23
C LEU A 340 2.76 12.47 -18.90
N ALA A 341 2.36 12.39 -17.63
CA ALA A 341 1.12 11.76 -17.20
C ALA A 341 -0.10 12.52 -17.74
N LEU A 342 -0.04 13.84 -17.77
CA LEU A 342 -1.07 14.68 -18.42
C LEU A 342 -1.15 14.40 -19.93
N LYS A 343 -0.01 14.29 -20.59
CA LYS A 343 0.04 13.91 -22.02
C LYS A 343 -0.58 12.53 -22.26
N VAL A 344 -0.20 11.54 -21.44
CA VAL A 344 -0.75 10.17 -21.50
C VAL A 344 -2.27 10.19 -21.32
N LEU A 345 -2.79 10.95 -20.35
CA LEU A 345 -4.22 11.09 -20.15
C LEU A 345 -4.93 11.68 -21.38
N CYS A 346 -4.35 12.70 -22.02
CA CYS A 346 -4.89 13.25 -23.25
C CYS A 346 -4.94 12.21 -24.39
N GLU A 347 -3.88 11.41 -24.56
CA GLU A 347 -3.83 10.32 -25.54
C GLU A 347 -4.91 9.26 -25.23
N LEU A 348 -5.09 8.89 -23.96
CA LEU A 348 -6.11 7.93 -23.54
C LEU A 348 -7.54 8.45 -23.77
N LEU A 349 -7.82 9.71 -23.47
CA LEU A 349 -9.13 10.32 -23.75
C LEU A 349 -9.50 10.29 -25.24
N GLN A 350 -8.52 10.50 -26.12
CA GLN A 350 -8.68 10.35 -27.57
C GLN A 350 -8.95 8.89 -27.93
N GLN A 351 -8.17 7.94 -27.40
CA GLN A 351 -8.34 6.50 -27.66
C GLN A 351 -9.71 5.98 -27.19
N TRP A 352 -10.17 6.42 -26.01
CA TRP A 352 -11.47 6.07 -25.46
C TRP A 352 -12.65 6.76 -26.15
N LYS A 353 -12.39 7.71 -27.05
CA LYS A 353 -13.40 8.55 -27.73
C LYS A 353 -14.27 9.33 -26.75
N GLN A 354 -13.69 9.76 -25.62
CA GLN A 354 -14.38 10.49 -24.55
C GLN A 354 -13.93 11.96 -24.47
N LEU A 355 -13.46 12.52 -25.59
CA LEU A 355 -12.85 13.85 -25.62
C LEU A 355 -13.75 14.97 -25.08
N PRO A 356 -15.04 15.10 -25.47
CA PRO A 356 -15.88 16.20 -25.01
C PRO A 356 -16.06 16.19 -23.48
N ALA A 357 -16.36 15.02 -22.91
CA ALA A 357 -16.54 14.87 -21.47
C ALA A 357 -15.20 15.01 -20.71
N GLY A 358 -14.11 14.46 -21.25
CA GLY A 358 -12.77 14.58 -20.68
C GLY A 358 -12.26 16.02 -20.63
N ILE A 359 -12.46 16.80 -21.70
CA ILE A 359 -12.14 18.24 -21.75
C ILE A 359 -12.92 18.99 -20.66
N LEU A 360 -14.22 18.72 -20.53
CA LEU A 360 -15.06 19.38 -19.53
C LEU A 360 -14.56 19.10 -18.10
N ILE A 361 -14.23 17.85 -17.79
CA ILE A 361 -13.69 17.45 -16.48
C ILE A 361 -12.30 18.05 -16.24
N ALA A 362 -11.42 18.07 -17.25
CA ALA A 362 -10.11 18.72 -17.14
C ALA A 362 -10.22 20.24 -16.91
N LEU A 363 -11.21 20.91 -17.52
CA LEU A 363 -11.48 22.32 -17.26
C LEU A 363 -12.01 22.56 -15.84
N GLN A 364 -12.81 21.64 -15.30
CA GLN A 364 -13.23 21.68 -13.90
C GLN A 364 -12.04 21.49 -12.96
N TRP A 365 -11.10 20.60 -13.28
CA TRP A 365 -9.86 20.46 -12.53
C TRP A 365 -9.00 21.71 -12.60
N LEU A 366 -8.91 22.35 -13.77
CA LEU A 366 -8.19 23.61 -13.93
C LEU A 366 -8.80 24.69 -13.03
N LEU A 367 -10.13 24.81 -13.01
CA LEU A 367 -10.85 25.74 -12.14
C LEU A 367 -10.68 25.41 -10.65
N GLY A 368 -10.62 24.13 -10.28
CA GLY A 368 -10.48 23.67 -8.90
C GLY A 368 -11.74 23.80 -8.05
N GLU A 369 -11.71 23.23 -6.84
CA GLU A 369 -12.78 23.34 -5.84
C GLU A 369 -12.79 24.75 -5.23
N ASP A 370 -13.97 25.29 -4.86
CA ASP A 370 -14.11 26.67 -4.35
C ASP A 370 -13.62 26.79 -2.89
N SER A 371 -12.30 26.95 -2.74
CA SER A 371 -11.61 27.18 -1.47
C SER A 371 -11.73 28.62 -0.95
N LEU A 372 -12.42 29.51 -1.67
CA LEU A 372 -12.55 30.92 -1.28
C LEU A 372 -13.49 31.11 -0.09
N GLY A 373 -14.36 30.14 0.22
CA GLY A 373 -15.17 30.13 1.45
C GLY A 373 -14.31 30.11 2.71
N ASP A 374 -13.24 29.32 2.69
CA ASP A 374 -12.35 29.14 3.85
C ASP A 374 -11.59 30.43 4.18
N LEU A 375 -11.18 31.19 3.16
CA LEU A 375 -10.52 32.50 3.27
C LEU A 375 -11.40 33.58 3.92
N GLU A 376 -12.73 33.48 3.77
CA GLU A 376 -13.66 34.41 4.42
C GLU A 376 -13.81 34.08 5.92
N THR A 377 -13.71 32.81 6.31
CA THR A 377 -13.71 32.36 7.71
C THR A 377 -12.37 32.53 8.42
N ILE A 378 -11.23 32.42 7.73
CA ILE A 378 -9.88 32.61 8.30
C ILE A 378 -9.69 34.04 8.84
N LYS A 379 -10.38 35.04 8.27
CA LYS A 379 -10.42 36.41 8.82
C LYS A 379 -10.93 36.49 10.27
N MET A 380 -11.50 35.42 10.84
CA MET A 380 -11.98 35.37 12.23
C MET A 380 -11.03 34.67 13.21
N VAL A 381 -9.96 34.02 12.74
CA VAL A 381 -9.01 33.28 13.60
C VAL A 381 -7.58 33.69 13.21
N GLU A 382 -7.11 34.82 13.77
CA GLU A 382 -5.70 35.20 13.74
C GLU A 382 -4.90 34.25 14.64
N GLU A 383 -4.43 33.12 14.11
CA GLU A 383 -3.31 32.38 14.70
C GLU A 383 -2.13 32.35 13.73
N ASP A 384 -1.11 33.13 14.09
CA ASP A 384 0.19 33.26 13.43
C ASP A 384 0.98 31.94 13.41
N PHE A 385 0.93 31.20 12.31
CA PHE A 385 1.93 30.15 12.01
C PHE A 385 3.01 30.71 11.07
N LEU A 386 3.90 31.54 11.62
CA LEU A 386 4.96 32.27 10.90
C LEU A 386 6.12 31.39 10.36
N PHE A 387 6.08 30.06 10.53
CA PHE A 387 7.20 29.17 10.23
C PHE A 387 6.87 27.88 9.47
N GLU A 388 5.85 27.88 8.61
CA GLU A 388 5.70 26.78 7.64
C GLU A 388 6.67 26.94 6.46
N LYS A 389 7.92 26.53 6.68
CA LYS A 389 8.98 26.53 5.66
C LYS A 389 8.75 25.51 4.53
N GLY A 390 7.64 24.76 4.56
CA GLY A 390 7.20 23.81 3.53
C GLY A 390 6.23 24.39 2.50
N GLU A 391 5.46 25.42 2.85
CA GLU A 391 4.39 25.92 2.00
C GLU A 391 4.90 26.47 0.66
N ALA A 392 5.97 27.26 0.64
CA ALA A 392 6.54 27.90 -0.56
C ALA A 392 6.75 26.95 -1.76
N ASN A 393 7.13 25.69 -1.48
CA ASN A 393 7.34 24.68 -2.52
C ASN A 393 6.02 24.09 -3.03
N PHE A 394 5.03 23.88 -2.14
CA PHE A 394 3.70 23.40 -2.48
C PHE A 394 2.97 24.34 -3.44
N TRP A 395 3.13 25.64 -3.25
CA TRP A 395 2.60 26.68 -4.14
C TRP A 395 3.18 26.59 -5.55
N ALA A 396 4.49 26.36 -5.66
CA ALA A 396 5.17 26.22 -6.94
C ALA A 396 4.69 24.96 -7.68
N GLU A 397 4.51 23.84 -6.97
CA GLU A 397 4.01 22.59 -7.55
C GLU A 397 2.58 22.72 -8.09
N LYS A 398 1.67 23.36 -7.33
CA LYS A 398 0.32 23.67 -7.79
C LYS A 398 0.31 24.50 -9.07
N LEU A 399 1.17 25.53 -9.15
CA LEU A 399 1.30 26.36 -10.36
C LEU A 399 1.91 25.58 -11.54
N ILE A 400 2.86 24.67 -11.29
CA ILE A 400 3.42 23.79 -12.31
C ILE A 400 2.33 22.87 -12.87
N TYR A 401 1.49 22.30 -12.01
CA TYR A 401 0.35 21.48 -12.42
C TYR A 401 -0.63 22.28 -13.28
N ILE A 402 -1.06 23.46 -12.83
CA ILE A 402 -1.99 24.33 -13.57
C ILE A 402 -1.45 24.65 -14.96
N ARG A 403 -0.19 25.08 -15.06
CA ARG A 403 0.45 25.42 -16.34
C ARG A 403 0.59 24.20 -17.25
N SER A 404 0.95 23.05 -16.70
CA SER A 404 1.08 21.80 -17.45
C SER A 404 -0.28 21.33 -17.97
N LEU A 405 -1.32 21.38 -17.13
CA LEU A 405 -2.69 21.04 -17.50
C LEU A 405 -3.19 21.97 -18.62
N SER A 406 -3.06 23.29 -18.45
CA SER A 406 -3.42 24.26 -19.49
C SER A 406 -2.69 24.01 -20.80
N LYS A 407 -1.39 23.73 -20.76
CA LYS A 407 -0.56 23.44 -21.94
C LYS A 407 -1.08 22.22 -22.71
N HIS A 408 -1.36 21.10 -22.03
CA HIS A 408 -1.83 19.88 -22.70
C HIS A 408 -3.28 19.98 -23.14
N LEU A 409 -4.14 20.63 -22.34
CA LEU A 409 -5.53 20.87 -22.69
C LEU A 409 -5.64 21.75 -23.94
N ARG A 410 -4.86 22.82 -24.04
CA ARG A 410 -4.79 23.66 -25.25
C ARG A 410 -4.44 22.83 -26.49
N LYS A 411 -3.36 22.04 -26.42
CA LYS A 411 -2.94 21.17 -27.53
C LYS A 411 -4.03 20.18 -27.91
N LEU A 412 -4.71 19.60 -26.92
CA LEU A 412 -5.81 18.67 -27.13
C LEU A 412 -6.96 19.32 -27.91
N ILE A 413 -7.38 20.51 -27.48
CA ILE A 413 -8.45 21.31 -28.12
C ILE A 413 -8.06 21.67 -29.56
N GLU A 414 -6.86 22.20 -29.77
CA GLU A 414 -6.36 22.62 -31.09
C GLU A 414 -6.24 21.44 -32.07
N SER A 415 -5.92 20.24 -31.57
CA SER A 415 -5.75 19.03 -32.39
C SER A 415 -7.07 18.32 -32.78
N SER A 416 -8.20 18.67 -32.16
CA SER A 416 -9.47 17.92 -32.32
C SER A 416 -10.71 18.82 -32.24
N PRO A 417 -10.86 19.80 -33.14
CA PRO A 417 -11.93 20.81 -33.09
C PRO A 417 -13.33 20.28 -33.39
N SER A 418 -13.46 19.08 -33.96
CA SER A 418 -14.74 18.47 -34.33
C SER A 418 -15.44 17.73 -33.18
N THR A 419 -14.77 17.57 -32.03
CA THR A 419 -15.26 16.80 -30.87
C THR A 419 -15.18 17.63 -29.59
N LEU A 420 -15.92 18.73 -29.55
CA LEU A 420 -15.91 19.69 -28.45
C LEU A 420 -17.11 19.52 -27.50
N PRO A 421 -17.01 20.00 -26.24
CA PRO A 421 -18.12 20.00 -25.29
C PRO A 421 -19.31 20.84 -25.77
N SER A 422 -20.50 20.55 -25.25
CA SER A 422 -21.70 21.32 -25.60
C SER A 422 -21.62 22.79 -25.14
N LYS A 423 -22.24 23.70 -25.91
CA LYS A 423 -22.26 25.14 -25.60
C LYS A 423 -22.90 25.45 -24.25
N GLU A 424 -23.91 24.69 -23.84
CA GLU A 424 -24.58 24.83 -22.54
C GLU A 424 -23.63 24.54 -21.38
N GLN A 425 -22.90 23.41 -21.44
CA GLN A 425 -21.92 23.05 -20.40
C GLN A 425 -20.78 24.08 -20.30
N LEU A 426 -20.33 24.61 -21.45
CA LEU A 426 -19.29 25.65 -21.48
C LEU A 426 -19.78 26.98 -20.92
N THR A 427 -21.04 27.35 -21.15
CA THR A 427 -21.61 28.59 -20.62
C THR A 427 -21.81 28.51 -19.10
N ASP A 428 -22.20 27.36 -18.56
CA ASP A 428 -22.27 27.14 -17.11
C ASP A 428 -20.90 27.22 -16.43
N LEU A 429 -19.88 26.61 -17.03
CA LEU A 429 -18.52 26.70 -16.52
C LEU A 429 -17.97 28.14 -16.61
N SER A 430 -18.20 28.82 -17.74
CA SER A 430 -17.83 30.23 -17.93
C SER A 430 -18.46 31.12 -16.86
N ARG A 431 -19.76 30.96 -16.61
CA ARG A 431 -20.50 31.70 -15.57
C ARG A 431 -19.90 31.47 -14.19
N THR A 432 -19.52 30.24 -13.86
CA THR A 432 -18.90 29.88 -12.58
C THR A 432 -17.51 30.52 -12.44
N ALA A 433 -16.69 30.43 -13.49
CA ALA A 433 -15.35 31.02 -13.51
C ALA A 433 -15.38 32.57 -13.46
N CYS A 434 -16.34 33.22 -14.13
CA CYS A 434 -16.52 34.68 -14.05
C CYS A 434 -16.88 35.14 -12.63
N LYS A 435 -17.84 34.46 -11.97
CA LYS A 435 -18.19 34.75 -10.57
C LYS A 435 -16.99 34.59 -9.63
N ARG A 436 -16.19 33.53 -9.83
CA ARG A 436 -14.97 33.30 -9.06
C ARG A 436 -13.93 34.41 -9.29
N SER A 437 -13.75 34.84 -10.54
CA SER A 437 -12.86 35.95 -10.91
C SER A 437 -13.25 37.26 -10.22
N GLU A 438 -14.54 37.60 -10.21
CA GLU A 438 -15.07 38.78 -9.52
C GLU A 438 -14.86 38.70 -8.00
N ARG A 439 -15.05 37.52 -7.39
CA ARG A 439 -14.80 37.30 -5.96
C ARG A 439 -13.31 37.46 -5.63
N ILE A 440 -12.43 36.86 -6.42
CA ILE A 440 -10.97 36.98 -6.26
C ILE A 440 -10.55 38.44 -6.38
N GLN A 441 -11.07 39.17 -7.38
CA GLN A 441 -10.73 40.59 -7.56
C GLN A 441 -11.14 41.43 -6.35
N ARG A 442 -12.34 41.20 -5.80
CA ARG A 442 -12.78 41.87 -4.56
C ARG A 442 -11.86 41.55 -3.38
N LEU A 443 -11.57 40.28 -3.14
CA LEU A 443 -10.68 39.86 -2.06
C LEU A 443 -9.26 40.43 -2.20
N MET A 444 -8.74 40.53 -3.43
CA MET A 444 -7.44 41.17 -3.68
C MET A 444 -7.46 42.69 -3.42
N CYS A 445 -8.57 43.37 -3.69
CA CYS A 445 -8.73 44.80 -3.37
C CYS A 445 -8.84 45.06 -1.87
N ASP A 446 -9.35 44.09 -1.11
CA ASP A 446 -9.48 44.17 0.35
C ASP A 446 -8.14 43.93 1.08
N LEU A 447 -7.09 43.46 0.37
CA LEU A 447 -5.77 43.27 0.95
C LEU A 447 -5.05 44.61 1.19
N PRO A 448 -4.18 44.70 2.21
CA PRO A 448 -3.39 45.89 2.49
C PRO A 448 -2.49 46.25 1.28
N PRO A 449 -2.14 47.53 1.08
CA PRO A 449 -1.49 48.04 -0.13
C PRO A 449 -0.07 47.54 -0.41
N THR A 450 0.56 46.79 0.52
CA THR A 450 1.87 46.15 0.33
C THR A 450 1.83 44.64 0.60
N PRO A 451 0.91 43.86 -0.01
CA PRO A 451 0.77 42.44 0.30
C PRO A 451 1.90 41.62 -0.34
N GLU A 452 2.45 42.09 -1.47
CA GLU A 452 3.58 41.48 -2.19
C GLU A 452 4.87 41.41 -1.35
N PHE A 453 5.08 42.38 -0.45
CA PHE A 453 6.24 42.43 0.44
C PHE A 453 6.05 41.64 1.74
N LEU A 454 4.80 41.35 2.10
CA LEU A 454 4.45 40.64 3.34
C LEU A 454 4.43 39.11 3.18
N LYS A 455 4.52 38.57 1.95
CA LYS A 455 4.51 37.11 1.66
C LYS A 455 3.46 36.33 2.49
N ASN A 456 2.28 36.93 2.69
CA ASN A 456 1.23 36.27 3.44
C ASN A 456 0.70 35.05 2.64
N THR A 457 0.42 33.96 3.34
CA THR A 457 -0.13 32.71 2.80
C THR A 457 -1.43 32.97 2.05
N GLU A 458 -2.27 33.88 2.57
CA GLU A 458 -3.52 34.34 1.93
C GLU A 458 -3.32 34.96 0.55
N TYR A 459 -2.32 35.83 0.38
CA TYR A 459 -2.00 36.44 -0.91
C TYR A 459 -1.60 35.38 -1.93
N THR A 460 -0.79 34.41 -1.48
CA THR A 460 -0.38 33.28 -2.33
C THR A 460 -1.59 32.40 -2.70
N ARG A 461 -2.58 32.20 -1.80
CA ARG A 461 -3.86 31.47 -2.06
C ARG A 461 -4.58 32.15 -3.20
N LEU A 462 -4.79 33.45 -3.06
CA LEU A 462 -5.50 34.25 -4.06
C LEU A 462 -4.77 34.30 -5.41
N LEU A 463 -3.44 34.33 -5.44
CA LEU A 463 -2.68 34.28 -6.69
C LEU A 463 -2.85 32.95 -7.44
N ILE A 464 -2.81 31.81 -6.74
CA ILE A 464 -3.10 30.52 -7.38
C ILE A 464 -4.52 30.50 -7.92
N GLU A 465 -5.49 30.92 -7.11
CA GLU A 465 -6.89 30.92 -7.50
C GLU A 465 -7.16 31.83 -8.70
N LYS A 466 -6.47 32.97 -8.75
CA LYS A 466 -6.47 33.88 -9.89
C LYS A 466 -5.93 33.21 -11.15
N GLU A 467 -4.77 32.57 -11.07
CA GLU A 467 -4.16 31.87 -12.22
C GLU A 467 -5.08 30.76 -12.75
N ARG A 468 -5.61 29.90 -11.87
CA ARG A 468 -6.59 28.85 -12.21
C ARG A 468 -7.78 29.40 -12.98
N THR A 469 -8.39 30.44 -12.41
CA THR A 469 -9.60 31.04 -12.95
C THR A 469 -9.33 31.69 -14.30
N LEU A 470 -8.23 32.44 -14.43
CA LEU A 470 -7.84 33.08 -15.69
C LEU A 470 -7.52 32.06 -16.78
N GLU A 471 -6.76 31.01 -16.46
CA GLU A 471 -6.46 29.95 -17.42
C GLU A 471 -7.72 29.20 -17.86
N CYS A 472 -8.64 28.89 -16.92
CA CYS A 472 -9.93 28.29 -17.25
C CYS A 472 -10.75 29.19 -18.20
N LEU A 473 -10.88 30.48 -17.89
CA LEU A 473 -11.59 31.45 -18.74
C LEU A 473 -10.98 31.55 -20.14
N LYS A 474 -9.64 31.59 -20.25
CA LYS A 474 -8.95 31.58 -21.56
C LYS A 474 -9.30 30.34 -22.37
N MET A 475 -9.30 29.15 -21.76
CA MET A 475 -9.61 27.90 -22.47
C MET A 475 -11.09 27.81 -22.85
N VAL A 476 -12.00 28.24 -21.99
CA VAL A 476 -13.44 28.25 -22.29
C VAL A 476 -13.74 29.24 -23.42
N ALA A 477 -13.14 30.43 -23.41
CA ALA A 477 -13.27 31.39 -24.50
C ALA A 477 -12.74 30.82 -25.82
N LEU A 478 -11.59 30.13 -25.79
CA LEU A 478 -11.06 29.43 -26.96
C LEU A 478 -12.01 28.34 -27.46
N LEU A 479 -12.73 27.63 -26.61
CA LEU A 479 -13.70 26.62 -27.06
C LEU A 479 -14.95 27.24 -27.67
N GLN A 480 -15.43 28.34 -27.09
CA GLN A 480 -16.61 29.05 -27.58
C GLN A 480 -16.41 29.71 -28.96
N THR A 481 -15.17 29.90 -29.43
CA THR A 481 -14.92 30.37 -30.80
C THR A 481 -15.05 29.25 -31.85
N TRP A 482 -15.07 27.98 -31.44
CA TRP A 482 -15.11 26.81 -32.34
C TRP A 482 -16.42 26.02 -32.25
N VAL A 483 -17.24 26.26 -31.21
CA VAL A 483 -18.59 25.69 -30.99
C VAL A 483 -19.65 26.74 -31.29
#